data_AF-A0A8W8L658-F1
#
_entry.id   AF-A0A8W8L658-F1
#
_cell.length_a   1.000
_cell.length_b   1.000
_cell.length_c   1.000
_cell.angle_alpha   90.00
_cell.angle_beta   90.00
_cell.angle_gamma   90.00
#
_symmetry.space_group_name_H-M   'P 1'
#
loop_
_entity.id
_entity.type
_entity.pdbx_description
1 polymer ?
#
loop_
_entity_poly.entity_id
_entity_poly.type
_entity_poly.pdbx_seq_one_letter_code
_entity_poly.pdbx_strand_id
1 'polypeptide(L)'
;MLALVPEAALFYCMHLPVHEVRYNSTYGVVRSEEKYMVVVAGDEKIDISVHEVVKNGSVKTLSTFSGCDCGESKLDALFLSLLADIVGKDVMDSFSSTHKYDLDDLLRGFKVKKKKIRPELNEHVSILVPASLRETYFKKNPGKRTTNVISLFKYKDQVTWRCDKLRMNAHIVKALFDRCCKQIVDHLKELFMHPAVKEVSSILLVGEFAESPMLQTAIREAFNSKNVIIPEDPSLAVIKGAALFRHQPGKTSGTSKSFFLVAAIDFGTTFSGYAFSFRHDYMKDPLNISTFNWCAGSGGLVSLKTSTCVLFDPTGKFYSFGYGAEEKYSNLALDDEHHDWFYFYRFKMMLYNKKDLTRETLIEDDKGKKIEAIKVFSSAIGYIKDQLLNHCKKQTTGIEESDVVWVLTVPAIWNDNSKQFMREAAEKV
;
A
#
# COMPACT_ATOMS: atom_id res chain seq x y z
N MET A 1 19.84 -2.13 -6.23
CA MET A 1 19.19 -2.70 -7.44
C MET A 1 17.72 -2.33 -7.43
N LEU A 2 17.07 -2.19 -8.60
CA LEU A 2 15.62 -2.05 -8.67
C LEU A 2 14.97 -3.41 -8.97
N ALA A 3 13.83 -3.69 -8.33
CA ALA A 3 12.98 -4.82 -8.66
C ALA A 3 11.60 -4.33 -9.09
N LEU A 4 11.03 -4.91 -10.15
CA LEU A 4 9.68 -4.59 -10.57
C LEU A 4 8.69 -5.25 -9.60
N VAL A 5 7.76 -4.45 -9.09
CA VAL A 5 6.73 -4.87 -8.14
C VAL A 5 6.00 -6.18 -8.53
N PRO A 6 5.46 -6.34 -9.77
CA PRO A 6 4.76 -7.57 -10.13
C PRO A 6 5.69 -8.78 -10.29
N GLU A 7 6.93 -8.59 -10.76
CA GLU A 7 7.91 -9.67 -10.88
C GLU A 7 8.32 -10.19 -9.49
N ALA A 8 8.57 -9.28 -8.56
CA ALA A 8 8.88 -9.62 -7.18
C ALA A 8 7.74 -10.42 -6.52
N ALA A 9 6.49 -9.95 -6.67
CA ALA A 9 5.34 -10.66 -6.12
C ALA A 9 5.17 -12.07 -6.71
N LEU A 10 5.28 -12.23 -8.03
CA LEU A 10 5.20 -13.54 -8.67
C LEU A 10 6.32 -14.46 -8.18
N PHE A 11 7.53 -13.93 -8.06
CA PHE A 11 8.69 -14.66 -7.57
C PHE A 11 8.51 -15.18 -6.13
N TYR A 12 7.87 -14.40 -5.25
CA TYR A 12 7.49 -14.88 -3.91
C TYR A 12 6.53 -16.07 -4.00
N CYS A 13 5.47 -15.95 -4.81
CA CYS A 13 4.45 -16.99 -4.94
C CYS A 13 4.96 -18.29 -5.57
N MET A 14 6.06 -18.25 -6.31
CA MET A 14 6.76 -19.46 -6.78
C MET A 14 7.35 -20.31 -5.64
N HIS A 15 7.66 -19.71 -4.50
CA HIS A 15 8.26 -20.40 -3.35
C HIS A 15 7.21 -20.91 -2.35
N LEU A 16 5.94 -20.51 -2.48
CA LEU A 16 4.88 -20.92 -1.57
C LEU A 16 4.54 -22.42 -1.74
N PRO A 17 4.30 -23.15 -0.64
CA PRO A 17 3.88 -24.53 -0.70
C PRO A 17 2.47 -24.66 -1.31
N VAL A 18 2.23 -25.76 -2.02
CA VAL A 18 0.88 -26.10 -2.50
C VAL A 18 0.09 -26.65 -1.33
N HIS A 19 -0.79 -25.86 -0.72
CA HIS A 19 -1.81 -26.42 0.17
C HIS A 19 -2.93 -27.04 -0.69
N GLU A 20 -2.94 -28.38 -0.72
CA GLU A 20 -3.96 -29.28 -1.29
C GLU A 20 -4.62 -28.89 -2.62
N VAL A 21 -3.90 -29.13 -3.74
CA VAL A 21 -4.53 -29.68 -4.94
C VAL A 21 -3.64 -30.80 -5.47
N ARG A 22 -4.21 -32.01 -5.51
CA ARG A 22 -3.63 -33.28 -5.99
C ARG A 22 -2.62 -33.08 -7.12
N TYR A 23 -1.33 -33.32 -6.87
CA TYR A 23 -0.33 -34.00 -7.72
C TYR A 23 1.07 -33.78 -7.10
N ASN A 24 1.90 -34.84 -7.15
CA ASN A 24 3.22 -34.92 -6.53
C ASN A 24 4.25 -33.97 -7.18
N SER A 25 4.23 -32.68 -6.82
CA SER A 25 5.38 -31.77 -6.97
C SER A 25 5.61 -31.00 -5.68
N THR A 26 6.81 -31.09 -5.13
CA THR A 26 7.21 -30.52 -3.84
C THR A 26 7.41 -28.99 -3.84
N TYR A 27 7.04 -28.27 -4.90
CA TYR A 27 7.08 -26.80 -5.00
C TYR A 27 5.95 -26.23 -5.86
N GLY A 28 5.37 -25.10 -5.41
CA GLY A 28 4.79 -24.02 -6.22
C GLY A 28 3.28 -24.03 -6.51
N VAL A 29 2.53 -23.06 -5.97
CA VAL A 29 1.22 -22.61 -6.50
C VAL A 29 1.35 -22.07 -7.94
N VAL A 30 2.57 -21.69 -8.32
CA VAL A 30 2.98 -21.18 -9.63
C VAL A 30 3.87 -22.21 -10.32
N ARG A 31 3.52 -22.56 -11.55
CA ARG A 31 4.19 -23.55 -12.42
C ARG A 31 5.03 -22.89 -13.51
N SER A 32 6.14 -23.53 -13.86
CA SER A 32 6.95 -23.17 -15.02
C SER A 32 6.19 -23.39 -16.33
N GLU A 33 6.55 -22.59 -17.34
CA GLU A 33 5.96 -22.55 -18.69
C GLU A 33 4.49 -22.11 -18.72
N GLU A 34 4.01 -21.51 -17.64
CA GLU A 34 2.67 -20.92 -17.57
C GLU A 34 2.71 -19.40 -17.57
N LYS A 35 1.61 -18.79 -18.05
CA LYS A 35 1.40 -17.35 -18.08
C LYS A 35 0.49 -16.91 -16.94
N TYR A 36 0.88 -15.86 -16.26
CA TYR A 36 0.20 -15.30 -15.10
C TYR A 36 -0.15 -13.84 -15.35
N MET A 37 -1.41 -13.48 -15.12
CA MET A 37 -1.77 -12.09 -14.91
C MET A 37 -1.48 -11.73 -13.46
N VAL A 38 -0.54 -10.83 -13.23
CA VAL A 38 -0.26 -10.29 -11.89
C VAL A 38 -1.03 -9.00 -11.73
N VAL A 39 -1.98 -9.00 -10.79
CA VAL A 39 -2.82 -7.87 -10.39
C VAL A 39 -2.32 -7.37 -9.04
N VAL A 40 -1.61 -6.24 -9.06
CA VAL A 40 -1.13 -5.59 -7.84
C VAL A 40 -2.12 -4.52 -7.43
N ALA A 41 -3.06 -4.90 -6.58
CA ALA A 41 -4.12 -4.04 -6.06
C ALA A 41 -3.57 -3.16 -4.91
N GLY A 42 -2.99 -2.02 -5.28
CA GLY A 42 -2.46 -1.02 -4.34
C GLY A 42 -3.52 -0.08 -3.78
N ASP A 43 -3.07 0.85 -2.93
CA ASP A 43 -3.94 1.85 -2.31
C ASP A 43 -4.50 2.85 -3.34
N GLU A 44 -3.67 3.36 -4.24
CA GLU A 44 -4.13 4.36 -5.23
C GLU A 44 -4.40 3.78 -6.60
N LYS A 45 -3.58 2.83 -7.03
CA LYS A 45 -3.63 2.24 -8.37
C LYS A 45 -3.57 0.74 -8.31
N ILE A 46 -4.11 0.13 -9.36
CA ILE A 46 -3.97 -1.30 -9.61
C ILE A 46 -3.05 -1.49 -10.80
N ASP A 47 -1.85 -2.00 -10.56
CA ASP A 47 -0.91 -2.30 -11.63
C ASP A 47 -1.16 -3.72 -12.17
N ILE A 48 -1.32 -3.85 -13.49
CA ILE A 48 -1.64 -5.12 -14.13
C ILE A 48 -0.58 -5.44 -15.18
N SER A 49 -0.07 -6.66 -15.14
CA SER A 49 0.94 -7.13 -16.08
C SER A 49 0.81 -8.63 -16.31
N VAL A 50 1.25 -9.09 -17.47
CA VAL A 50 1.29 -10.51 -17.81
C VAL A 50 2.74 -10.96 -17.86
N HIS A 51 2.99 -12.09 -17.21
CA HIS A 51 4.31 -12.66 -17.02
C HIS A 51 4.31 -14.13 -17.43
N GLU A 52 5.45 -14.59 -17.91
CA GLU A 52 5.74 -16.00 -18.16
C GLU A 52 6.80 -16.48 -17.18
N VAL A 53 6.55 -17.62 -16.54
CA VAL A 53 7.58 -18.30 -15.74
C VAL A 53 8.34 -19.24 -16.66
N VAL A 54 9.62 -18.97 -16.92
CA VAL A 54 10.45 -19.77 -17.83
C VAL A 54 10.96 -21.03 -17.11
N LYS A 55 11.30 -22.09 -17.85
CA LYS A 55 11.79 -23.39 -17.31
C LYS A 55 12.87 -23.29 -16.22
N ASN A 56 13.74 -22.28 -16.29
CA ASN A 56 14.81 -22.03 -15.33
C ASN A 56 14.34 -21.32 -14.04
N GLY A 57 13.03 -21.13 -13.86
CA GLY A 57 12.45 -20.41 -12.72
C GLY A 57 12.60 -18.89 -12.80
N SER A 58 12.96 -18.33 -13.96
CA SER A 58 12.98 -16.87 -14.16
C SER A 58 11.61 -16.36 -14.61
N VAL A 59 11.27 -15.15 -14.16
CA VAL A 59 10.05 -14.44 -14.56
C VAL A 59 10.38 -13.50 -15.71
N LYS A 60 9.58 -13.55 -16.78
CA LYS A 60 9.67 -12.66 -17.94
C LYS A 60 8.39 -11.86 -18.08
N THR A 61 8.49 -10.52 -18.01
CA THR A 61 7.38 -9.62 -18.33
C THR A 61 7.05 -9.72 -19.83
N LEU A 62 5.81 -10.07 -20.17
CA LEU A 62 5.30 -10.11 -21.55
C LEU A 62 4.57 -8.82 -21.95
N SER A 63 3.79 -8.26 -21.03
CA SER A 63 3.01 -7.04 -21.28
C SER A 63 2.69 -6.32 -19.97
N THR A 64 2.70 -5.00 -20.00
CA THR A 64 2.24 -4.13 -18.92
C THR A 64 1.04 -3.34 -19.40
N PHE A 65 -0.01 -3.27 -18.59
CA PHE A 65 -1.23 -2.55 -18.92
C PHE A 65 -1.35 -1.29 -18.08
N SER A 66 -2.05 -0.28 -18.60
CA SER A 66 -2.40 0.89 -17.80
C SER A 66 -3.22 0.46 -16.59
N GLY A 67 -2.77 0.86 -15.40
CA GLY A 67 -3.54 0.62 -14.19
C GLY A 67 -4.84 1.41 -14.19
N CYS A 68 -5.82 0.96 -13.39
CA CYS A 68 -7.01 1.76 -13.08
C CYS A 68 -6.75 2.64 -11.85
N ASP A 69 -7.37 3.82 -11.80
CA ASP A 69 -7.44 4.66 -10.60
C ASP A 69 -8.55 4.16 -9.65
N CYS A 70 -8.54 2.86 -9.38
CA CYS A 70 -9.57 2.15 -8.63
C CYS A 70 -9.01 1.35 -7.43
N GLY A 71 -7.89 1.82 -6.86
CA GLY A 71 -7.28 1.27 -5.65
C GLY A 71 -8.12 1.48 -4.37
N GLU A 72 -7.60 0.99 -3.25
CA GLU A 72 -8.28 1.03 -1.94
C GLU A 72 -8.71 2.44 -1.50
N SER A 73 -7.93 3.48 -1.80
CA SER A 73 -8.23 4.90 -1.51
C SER A 73 -9.52 5.40 -2.17
N LYS A 74 -9.98 4.76 -3.26
CA LYS A 74 -11.29 5.08 -3.84
C LYS A 74 -12.42 4.74 -2.87
N LEU A 75 -12.24 3.68 -2.10
CA LEU A 75 -13.19 3.27 -1.07
C LEU A 75 -13.22 4.27 0.09
N ASP A 76 -12.07 4.87 0.43
CA ASP A 76 -11.99 5.94 1.42
C ASP A 76 -12.74 7.19 0.93
N ALA A 77 -12.56 7.58 -0.34
CA ALA A 77 -13.33 8.68 -0.92
C ALA A 77 -14.85 8.41 -0.93
N LEU A 78 -15.28 7.19 -1.24
CA LEU A 78 -16.69 6.79 -1.17
C LEU A 78 -17.22 6.82 0.27
N PHE A 79 -16.40 6.41 1.24
CA PHE A 79 -16.74 6.47 2.65
C PHE A 79 -16.87 7.92 3.14
N LEU A 80 -15.96 8.81 2.77
CA LEU A 80 -16.07 10.24 3.10
C LEU A 80 -17.30 10.88 2.44
N SER A 81 -17.64 10.49 1.21
CA SER A 81 -18.88 10.92 0.56
C SER A 81 -20.12 10.42 1.31
N LEU A 82 -20.11 9.17 1.81
CA LEU A 82 -21.19 8.65 2.64
C LEU A 82 -21.32 9.44 3.94
N LEU A 83 -20.21 9.79 4.59
CA LEU A 83 -20.25 10.65 5.77
C LEU A 83 -20.80 12.03 5.44
N ALA A 84 -20.40 12.64 4.31
CA ALA A 84 -20.93 13.92 3.85
C ALA A 84 -22.44 13.85 3.57
N ASP A 85 -22.94 12.76 3.00
CA ASP A 85 -24.39 12.54 2.86
C ASP A 85 -25.07 12.48 4.24
N ILE A 86 -24.43 11.84 5.24
CA ILE A 86 -25.01 11.69 6.58
C ILE A 86 -25.02 13.01 7.35
N VAL A 87 -23.88 13.70 7.45
CA VAL A 87 -23.70 14.85 8.35
C VAL A 87 -23.85 16.21 7.67
N GLY A 88 -23.88 16.24 6.34
CA GLY A 88 -23.86 17.47 5.53
C GLY A 88 -22.47 17.74 4.93
N LYS A 89 -22.45 18.18 3.67
CA LYS A 89 -21.21 18.50 2.94
C LYS A 89 -20.44 19.63 3.61
N ASP A 90 -21.13 20.68 4.06
CA ASP A 90 -20.54 21.83 4.76
C ASP A 90 -19.86 21.43 6.08
N VAL A 91 -20.42 20.45 6.79
CA VAL A 91 -19.83 19.87 8.00
C VAL A 91 -18.58 19.08 7.66
N MET A 92 -18.63 18.21 6.65
CA MET A 92 -17.45 17.43 6.24
C MET A 92 -16.32 18.29 5.67
N ASP A 93 -16.63 19.32 4.88
CA ASP A 93 -15.64 20.25 4.34
C ASP A 93 -14.96 21.03 5.48
N SER A 94 -15.73 21.47 6.47
CA SER A 94 -15.21 22.12 7.67
C SER A 94 -14.35 21.16 8.50
N PHE A 95 -14.83 19.94 8.76
CA PHE A 95 -14.09 18.93 9.53
C PHE A 95 -12.77 18.56 8.85
N SER A 96 -12.80 18.29 7.54
CA SER A 96 -11.62 17.85 6.79
C SER A 96 -10.55 18.93 6.66
N SER A 97 -10.94 20.21 6.70
CA SER A 97 -10.01 21.34 6.64
C SER A 97 -9.42 21.70 8.00
N THR A 98 -10.21 21.60 9.07
CA THR A 98 -9.82 22.07 10.42
C THR A 98 -9.28 20.97 11.32
N HIS A 99 -9.67 19.71 11.08
CA HIS A 99 -9.32 18.56 11.92
C HIS A 99 -8.73 17.43 11.05
N LYS A 100 -7.68 17.74 10.27
CA LYS A 100 -7.00 16.78 9.39
C LYS A 100 -6.55 15.51 10.15
N TYR A 101 -6.06 15.68 11.37
CA TYR A 101 -5.62 14.55 12.20
C TYR A 101 -6.76 13.59 12.55
N ASP A 102 -7.88 14.12 13.03
CA ASP A 102 -9.05 13.32 13.36
C ASP A 102 -9.63 12.63 12.12
N LEU A 103 -9.53 13.27 10.96
CA LEU A 103 -9.87 12.66 9.67
C LEU A 103 -8.95 11.48 9.35
N ASP A 104 -7.65 11.60 9.55
CA ASP A 104 -6.68 10.51 9.33
C ASP A 104 -6.91 9.34 10.30
N ASP A 105 -7.22 9.62 11.57
CA ASP A 105 -7.58 8.60 12.56
C ASP A 105 -8.90 7.89 12.22
N LEU A 106 -9.90 8.65 11.72
CA LEU A 106 -11.15 8.10 11.21
C LEU A 106 -10.92 7.15 10.02
N LEU A 107 -10.08 7.56 9.06
CA LEU A 107 -9.73 6.74 7.89
C LEU A 107 -8.91 5.50 8.29
N ARG A 108 -7.99 5.62 9.25
CA ARG A 108 -7.24 4.49 9.83
C ARG A 108 -8.17 3.49 10.50
N GLY A 109 -9.13 3.98 11.28
CA GLY A 109 -10.19 3.17 11.88
C GLY A 109 -11.02 2.44 10.83
N PHE A 110 -11.39 3.13 9.75
CA PHE A 110 -12.08 2.51 8.62
C PHE A 110 -11.22 1.45 7.93
N LYS A 111 -9.92 1.67 7.74
CA LYS A 111 -8.98 0.69 7.17
C LYS A 111 -8.95 -0.63 7.94
N VAL A 112 -8.90 -0.58 9.27
CA VAL A 112 -8.99 -1.78 10.10
C VAL A 112 -10.32 -2.51 9.90
N LYS A 113 -11.42 -1.76 9.71
CA LYS A 113 -12.74 -2.35 9.45
C LYS A 113 -12.83 -2.96 8.05
N LYS A 114 -12.24 -2.34 7.02
CA LYS A 114 -12.26 -2.82 5.63
C LYS A 114 -11.78 -4.28 5.51
N LYS A 115 -10.72 -4.65 6.23
CA LYS A 115 -10.17 -6.02 6.27
C LYS A 115 -11.11 -7.06 6.88
N LYS A 116 -12.11 -6.62 7.65
CA LYS A 116 -13.09 -7.50 8.35
C LYS A 116 -14.44 -7.59 7.63
N ILE A 117 -14.69 -6.75 6.61
CA ILE A 117 -15.94 -6.80 5.84
C ILE A 117 -15.90 -7.99 4.90
N ARG A 118 -16.94 -8.82 4.97
CA ARG A 118 -17.13 -10.01 4.13
C ARG A 118 -18.48 -9.96 3.42
N PRO A 119 -18.65 -10.66 2.28
CA PRO A 119 -19.92 -10.71 1.56
C PRO A 119 -21.11 -11.14 2.43
N GLU A 120 -20.88 -12.08 3.36
CA GLU A 120 -21.89 -12.69 4.23
C GLU A 120 -22.26 -11.82 5.44
N LEU A 121 -21.57 -10.68 5.65
CA LEU A 121 -21.87 -9.78 6.76
C LEU A 121 -23.25 -9.15 6.55
N ASN A 122 -24.19 -9.45 7.45
CA ASN A 122 -25.59 -9.01 7.35
C ASN A 122 -26.02 -8.07 8.48
N GLU A 123 -25.22 -7.96 9.54
CA GLU A 123 -25.54 -7.11 10.69
C GLU A 123 -25.14 -5.66 10.42
N HIS A 124 -24.33 -5.07 11.29
CA HIS A 124 -23.97 -3.66 11.23
C HIS A 124 -22.46 -3.49 11.36
N VAL A 125 -21.93 -2.50 10.68
CA VAL A 125 -20.55 -2.04 10.80
C VAL A 125 -20.54 -0.82 11.71
N SER A 126 -19.76 -0.91 12.79
CA SER A 126 -19.55 0.20 13.72
C SER A 126 -18.18 0.83 13.49
N ILE A 127 -18.15 2.12 13.18
CA ILE A 127 -16.95 2.93 12.97
C ILE A 127 -16.84 3.94 14.11
N LEU A 128 -15.63 4.12 14.64
CA LEU A 128 -15.33 5.16 15.62
C LEU A 128 -15.27 6.51 14.90
N VAL A 129 -15.95 7.49 15.46
CA VAL A 129 -16.05 8.84 14.92
C VAL A 129 -15.45 9.82 15.93
N PRO A 130 -14.48 10.65 15.53
CA PRO A 130 -13.88 11.65 16.39
C PRO A 130 -14.90 12.62 16.99
N ALA A 131 -14.65 13.06 18.22
CA ALA A 131 -15.49 14.04 18.90
C ALA A 131 -15.56 15.37 18.12
N SER A 132 -14.47 15.76 17.48
CA SER A 132 -14.38 16.96 16.63
C SER A 132 -15.34 16.95 15.43
N LEU A 133 -15.61 15.79 14.80
CA LEU A 133 -16.62 15.72 13.75
C LEU A 133 -18.01 16.03 14.30
N ARG A 134 -18.31 15.50 15.49
CA ARG A 134 -19.56 15.76 16.20
C ARG A 134 -19.67 17.23 16.60
N GLU A 135 -18.61 17.82 17.15
CA GLU A 135 -18.57 19.23 17.53
C GLU A 135 -18.75 20.15 16.31
N THR A 136 -18.08 19.83 15.20
CA THR A 136 -18.21 20.54 13.92
C THR A 136 -19.66 20.50 13.44
N TYR A 137 -20.30 19.33 13.51
CA TYR A 137 -21.73 19.18 13.17
C TYR A 137 -22.62 20.13 14.00
N PHE A 138 -22.45 20.15 15.33
CA PHE A 138 -23.28 20.98 16.22
C PHE A 138 -23.00 22.48 16.08
N LYS A 139 -21.76 22.88 15.82
CA LYS A 139 -21.40 24.27 15.53
C LYS A 139 -22.11 24.76 14.25
N LYS A 140 -22.20 23.91 13.22
CA LYS A 140 -22.86 24.24 11.94
C LYS A 140 -24.39 24.09 12.00
N ASN A 141 -24.91 23.26 12.89
CA ASN A 141 -26.34 22.97 13.03
C ASN A 141 -26.84 23.28 14.47
N PRO A 142 -26.86 24.56 14.89
CA PRO A 142 -27.30 24.93 16.23
C PRO A 142 -28.75 24.48 16.48
N GLY A 143 -29.01 23.90 17.66
CA GLY A 143 -30.34 23.47 18.09
C GLY A 143 -30.81 22.10 17.58
N LYS A 144 -30.09 21.44 16.66
CA LYS A 144 -30.39 20.04 16.29
C LYS A 144 -29.86 19.08 17.37
N ARG A 145 -30.54 17.95 17.60
CA ARG A 145 -30.04 16.85 18.45
C ARG A 145 -29.24 15.83 17.64
N THR A 146 -28.39 15.02 18.28
CA THR A 146 -27.63 13.92 17.62
C THR A 146 -28.53 12.93 16.87
N THR A 147 -29.73 12.66 17.40
CA THR A 147 -30.74 11.82 16.74
C THR A 147 -31.21 12.38 15.41
N ASN A 148 -31.05 13.70 15.20
CA ASN A 148 -31.46 14.40 13.99
C ASN A 148 -30.29 14.57 13.01
N VAL A 149 -29.09 14.05 13.33
CA VAL A 149 -27.93 14.08 12.43
C VAL A 149 -28.21 13.30 11.16
N ILE A 150 -29.02 12.24 11.24
CA ILE A 150 -29.49 11.48 10.09
C ILE A 150 -30.57 12.30 9.39
N SER A 151 -30.14 13.38 8.75
CA SER A 151 -30.98 14.39 8.12
C SER A 151 -31.56 13.94 6.78
N LEU A 152 -31.27 12.70 6.35
CA LEU A 152 -31.82 12.12 5.14
C LEU A 152 -32.79 10.97 5.48
N PHE A 153 -34.02 11.08 4.98
CA PHE A 153 -34.95 9.95 4.83
C PHE A 153 -34.26 8.73 4.19
N LYS A 154 -33.23 8.96 3.35
CA LYS A 154 -32.43 7.95 2.65
C LYS A 154 -31.82 6.88 3.57
N TYR A 155 -31.36 7.23 4.77
CA TYR A 155 -30.65 6.33 5.68
C TYR A 155 -31.39 6.08 7.00
N LYS A 156 -32.67 6.44 7.05
CA LYS A 156 -33.52 6.22 8.23
C LYS A 156 -33.49 4.73 8.59
N ASP A 157 -33.33 4.44 9.89
CA ASP A 157 -33.26 3.09 10.47
C ASP A 157 -32.07 2.22 10.02
N GLN A 158 -31.24 2.71 9.10
CA GLN A 158 -30.05 1.98 8.61
C GLN A 158 -28.75 2.53 9.18
N VAL A 159 -28.76 3.77 9.67
CA VAL A 159 -27.61 4.43 10.30
C VAL A 159 -28.02 4.93 11.68
N THR A 160 -27.13 4.78 12.65
CA THR A 160 -27.32 5.30 14.01
C THR A 160 -26.00 5.86 14.52
N TRP A 161 -26.00 7.12 14.93
CA TRP A 161 -24.87 7.72 15.62
C TRP A 161 -25.12 7.77 17.13
N ARG A 162 -24.34 7.03 17.92
CA ARG A 162 -24.35 7.08 19.39
C ARG A 162 -22.94 7.35 19.91
N CYS A 163 -22.81 8.39 20.74
CA CYS A 163 -21.53 8.82 21.31
C CYS A 163 -20.45 9.02 20.22
N ASP A 164 -19.40 8.23 20.27
CA ASP A 164 -18.24 8.17 19.39
C ASP A 164 -18.39 7.09 18.30
N LYS A 165 -19.59 6.52 18.10
CA LYS A 165 -19.80 5.39 17.18
C LYS A 165 -20.89 5.69 16.15
N LEU A 166 -20.52 5.55 14.89
CA LEU A 166 -21.45 5.48 13.77
C LEU A 166 -21.68 4.01 13.40
N ARG A 167 -22.89 3.53 13.68
CA ARG A 167 -23.34 2.17 13.36
C ARG A 167 -24.16 2.21 12.08
N MET A 168 -23.74 1.47 11.08
CA MET A 168 -24.40 1.43 9.77
C MET A 168 -24.76 -0.02 9.43
N ASN A 169 -25.90 -0.24 8.77
CA ASN A 169 -26.23 -1.55 8.24
C ASN A 169 -25.15 -2.00 7.24
N ALA A 170 -24.76 -3.28 7.31
CA ALA A 170 -23.70 -3.83 6.49
C ALA A 170 -23.92 -3.62 4.99
N HIS A 171 -25.16 -3.63 4.50
CA HIS A 171 -25.43 -3.43 3.07
C HIS A 171 -24.99 -2.05 2.56
N ILE A 172 -25.09 -0.97 3.38
CA ILE A 172 -24.61 0.37 2.99
C ILE A 172 -23.09 0.32 2.76
N VAL A 173 -22.37 -0.31 3.67
CA VAL A 173 -20.91 -0.41 3.59
C VAL A 173 -20.49 -1.33 2.45
N LYS A 174 -21.15 -2.49 2.28
CA LYS A 174 -20.91 -3.41 1.16
C LYS A 174 -21.14 -2.75 -0.19
N ALA A 175 -22.16 -1.90 -0.34
CA ALA A 175 -22.38 -1.15 -1.58
C ALA A 175 -21.19 -0.25 -1.99
N LEU A 176 -20.41 0.26 -1.03
CA LEU A 176 -19.17 0.99 -1.34
C LEU A 176 -18.14 0.05 -1.98
N PHE A 177 -17.98 -1.15 -1.42
CA PHE A 177 -17.08 -2.18 -1.96
C PHE A 177 -17.55 -2.68 -3.32
N ASP A 178 -18.83 -2.96 -3.48
CA ASP A 178 -19.40 -3.48 -4.74
C ASP A 178 -19.08 -2.53 -5.91
N ARG A 179 -19.21 -1.21 -5.67
CA ARG A 179 -18.85 -0.18 -6.65
C ARG A 179 -17.37 -0.21 -7.04
N CYS A 180 -16.47 -0.36 -6.07
CA CYS A 180 -15.02 -0.43 -6.33
C CYS A 180 -14.64 -1.75 -7.00
N CYS A 181 -15.08 -2.89 -6.44
CA CYS A 181 -14.76 -4.22 -6.94
C CYS A 181 -15.29 -4.41 -8.36
N LYS A 182 -16.48 -3.88 -8.68
CA LYS A 182 -17.03 -3.91 -10.04
C LYS A 182 -16.12 -3.22 -11.05
N GLN A 183 -15.56 -2.05 -10.74
CA GLN A 183 -14.64 -1.35 -11.65
C GLN A 183 -13.39 -2.20 -11.95
N ILE A 184 -12.85 -2.87 -10.92
CA ILE A 184 -11.68 -3.75 -11.09
C ILE A 184 -12.05 -4.95 -11.96
N VAL A 185 -13.16 -5.61 -11.64
CA VAL A 185 -13.64 -6.78 -12.38
C VAL A 185 -13.92 -6.45 -13.84
N ASP A 186 -14.60 -5.33 -14.12
CA ASP A 186 -14.89 -4.91 -15.48
C ASP A 186 -13.60 -4.61 -16.26
N HIS A 187 -12.63 -3.91 -15.66
CA HIS A 187 -11.33 -3.65 -16.28
C HIS A 187 -10.56 -4.94 -16.58
N LEU A 188 -10.56 -5.90 -15.65
CA LEU A 188 -9.92 -7.20 -15.90
C LEU A 188 -10.63 -7.98 -17.01
N LYS A 189 -11.96 -7.95 -17.10
CA LYS A 189 -12.71 -8.59 -18.19
C LYS A 189 -12.34 -8.01 -19.55
N GLU A 190 -12.20 -6.68 -19.64
CA GLU A 190 -11.72 -6.01 -20.85
C GLU A 190 -10.31 -6.48 -21.23
N LEU A 191 -9.40 -6.58 -20.25
CA LEU A 191 -8.04 -7.07 -20.49
C LEU A 191 -8.00 -8.53 -20.95
N PHE A 192 -8.88 -9.41 -20.46
CA PHE A 192 -8.94 -10.80 -20.93
C PHE A 192 -9.40 -10.93 -22.40
N MET A 193 -9.98 -9.88 -22.99
CA MET A 193 -10.26 -9.83 -24.43
C MET A 193 -9.02 -9.46 -25.26
N HIS A 194 -7.96 -8.93 -24.63
CA HIS A 194 -6.74 -8.53 -25.32
C HIS A 194 -5.91 -9.75 -25.77
N PRO A 195 -5.34 -9.75 -27.01
CA PRO A 195 -4.60 -10.90 -27.53
C PRO A 195 -3.45 -11.38 -26.63
N ALA A 196 -2.75 -10.45 -25.98
CA ALA A 196 -1.64 -10.76 -25.07
C ALA A 196 -2.06 -11.48 -23.78
N VAL A 197 -3.36 -11.49 -23.44
CA VAL A 197 -3.91 -12.05 -22.20
C VAL A 197 -4.74 -13.32 -22.46
N LYS A 198 -5.16 -13.56 -23.71
CA LYS A 198 -6.09 -14.63 -24.09
C LYS A 198 -5.69 -16.02 -23.57
N GLU A 199 -4.39 -16.30 -23.53
CA GLU A 199 -3.82 -17.59 -23.09
C GLU A 199 -3.55 -17.68 -21.59
N VAL A 200 -3.82 -16.62 -20.81
CA VAL A 200 -3.59 -16.62 -19.37
C VAL A 200 -4.65 -17.47 -18.66
N SER A 201 -4.20 -18.48 -17.92
CA SER A 201 -5.02 -19.38 -17.11
C SER A 201 -5.10 -18.96 -15.64
N SER A 202 -4.11 -18.20 -15.15
CA SER A 202 -3.94 -17.89 -13.73
C SER A 202 -3.89 -16.38 -13.47
N ILE A 203 -4.56 -15.94 -12.41
CA ILE A 203 -4.53 -14.57 -11.89
C ILE A 203 -3.83 -14.60 -10.53
N LEU A 204 -2.73 -13.88 -10.37
CA LEU A 204 -2.10 -13.63 -9.08
C LEU A 204 -2.58 -12.27 -8.55
N LEU A 205 -3.38 -12.29 -7.48
CA LEU A 205 -3.88 -11.08 -6.82
C LEU A 205 -3.08 -10.78 -5.56
N VAL A 206 -2.36 -9.66 -5.55
CA VAL A 206 -1.48 -9.20 -4.47
C VAL A 206 -1.67 -7.71 -4.20
N GLY A 207 -1.01 -7.17 -3.17
CA GLY A 207 -1.13 -5.76 -2.76
C GLY A 207 -2.04 -5.57 -1.55
N GLU A 208 -2.15 -4.33 -1.07
CA GLU A 208 -2.92 -4.02 0.14
C GLU A 208 -4.42 -4.28 -0.03
N PHE A 209 -4.99 -3.88 -1.18
CA PHE A 209 -6.42 -4.05 -1.39
C PHE A 209 -6.80 -5.53 -1.59
N ALA A 210 -5.83 -6.36 -1.99
CA ALA A 210 -6.01 -7.82 -2.10
C ALA A 210 -6.25 -8.50 -0.73
N GLU A 211 -6.02 -7.82 0.39
CA GLU A 211 -6.43 -8.32 1.72
C GLU A 211 -7.95 -8.24 1.96
N SER A 212 -8.70 -7.50 1.13
CA SER A 212 -10.13 -7.34 1.29
C SER A 212 -10.90 -8.61 0.89
N PRO A 213 -11.65 -9.25 1.80
CA PRO A 213 -12.46 -10.43 1.45
C PRO A 213 -13.51 -10.14 0.38
N MET A 214 -14.04 -8.90 0.34
CA MET A 214 -14.94 -8.43 -0.70
C MET A 214 -14.28 -8.48 -2.09
N LEU A 215 -13.06 -7.95 -2.22
CA LEU A 215 -12.32 -7.97 -3.49
C LEU A 215 -11.95 -9.40 -3.90
N GLN A 216 -11.44 -10.20 -2.96
CA GLN A 216 -11.08 -11.60 -3.23
C GLN A 216 -12.28 -12.39 -3.76
N THR A 217 -13.46 -12.21 -3.16
CA THR A 217 -14.68 -12.91 -3.58
C THR A 217 -15.14 -12.43 -4.95
N ALA A 218 -15.20 -11.11 -5.18
CA ALA A 218 -15.62 -10.55 -6.46
C ALA A 218 -14.74 -11.03 -7.64
N ILE A 219 -13.42 -11.14 -7.43
CA ILE A 219 -12.49 -11.64 -8.46
C ILE A 219 -12.68 -13.15 -8.67
N ARG A 220 -12.79 -13.95 -7.60
CA ARG A 220 -13.02 -15.41 -7.73
C ARG A 220 -14.34 -15.73 -8.44
N GLU A 221 -15.41 -15.02 -8.12
CA GLU A 221 -16.72 -15.21 -8.77
C GLU A 221 -16.69 -14.81 -10.25
N ALA A 222 -16.09 -13.66 -10.55
CA ALA A 222 -16.02 -13.14 -11.91
C ALA A 222 -15.12 -13.97 -12.83
N PHE A 223 -14.08 -14.61 -12.29
CA PHE A 223 -13.08 -15.40 -13.02
C PHE A 223 -13.06 -16.86 -12.56
N ASN A 224 -14.23 -17.46 -12.32
CA ASN A 224 -14.37 -18.84 -11.85
C ASN A 224 -13.76 -19.92 -12.79
N SER A 225 -13.52 -19.58 -14.06
CA SER A 225 -12.85 -20.43 -15.04
C SER A 225 -11.31 -20.30 -15.02
N LYS A 226 -10.78 -19.39 -14.19
CA LYS A 226 -9.35 -19.13 -14.03
C LYS A 226 -8.87 -19.60 -12.65
N ASN A 227 -7.58 -19.87 -12.54
CA ASN A 227 -6.96 -20.14 -11.26
C ASN A 227 -6.61 -18.81 -10.56
N VAL A 228 -7.37 -18.43 -9.53
CA VAL A 228 -7.12 -17.19 -8.77
C VAL A 228 -6.26 -17.49 -7.56
N ILE A 229 -5.00 -17.07 -7.63
CA ILE A 229 -3.96 -17.24 -6.62
C ILE A 229 -3.90 -16.00 -5.74
N ILE A 230 -4.02 -16.19 -4.43
CA ILE A 230 -3.91 -15.12 -3.42
C ILE A 230 -3.04 -15.68 -2.29
N PRO A 231 -1.83 -15.13 -2.05
CA PRO A 231 -1.00 -15.58 -0.94
C PRO A 231 -1.62 -15.20 0.41
N GLU A 232 -1.15 -15.80 1.50
CA GLU A 232 -1.66 -15.53 2.86
C GLU A 232 -1.52 -14.06 3.27
N ASP A 233 -0.38 -13.45 2.92
CA ASP A 233 -0.10 -12.02 3.12
C ASP A 233 0.03 -11.26 1.77
N PRO A 234 -1.07 -10.90 1.09
CA PRO A 234 -1.02 -10.22 -0.21
C PRO A 234 -0.23 -8.92 -0.20
N SER A 235 -0.28 -8.15 0.89
CA SER A 235 0.42 -6.86 1.02
C SER A 235 1.94 -6.97 1.16
N LEU A 236 2.44 -8.16 1.53
CA LEU A 236 3.87 -8.44 1.74
C LEU A 236 4.50 -9.21 0.59
N ALA A 237 3.71 -9.77 -0.33
CA ALA A 237 4.23 -10.60 -1.42
C ALA A 237 5.33 -9.89 -2.23
N VAL A 238 5.15 -8.59 -2.48
CA VAL A 238 6.12 -7.75 -3.19
C VAL A 238 7.44 -7.64 -2.42
N ILE A 239 7.39 -7.31 -1.14
CA ILE A 239 8.60 -7.03 -0.34
C ILE A 239 9.36 -8.30 0.01
N LYS A 240 8.62 -9.37 0.34
CA LYS A 240 9.18 -10.71 0.58
C LYS A 240 9.83 -11.23 -0.71
N GLY A 241 9.14 -11.10 -1.84
CA GLY A 241 9.65 -11.49 -3.15
C GLY A 241 10.90 -10.73 -3.59
N ALA A 242 10.96 -9.42 -3.32
CA ALA A 242 12.14 -8.61 -3.60
C ALA A 242 13.35 -9.03 -2.76
N ALA A 243 13.15 -9.41 -1.50
CA ALA A 243 14.20 -9.95 -0.64
C ALA A 243 14.69 -11.33 -1.13
N LEU A 244 13.81 -12.14 -1.74
CA LEU A 244 14.18 -13.43 -2.32
C LEU A 244 14.91 -13.31 -3.66
N PHE A 245 14.45 -12.42 -4.53
CA PHE A 245 14.88 -12.34 -5.93
C PHE A 245 16.40 -12.24 -6.08
N ARG A 246 17.06 -11.56 -5.14
CA ARG A 246 18.50 -11.29 -5.22
C ARG A 246 19.39 -12.39 -4.66
N HIS A 247 18.83 -13.38 -3.94
CA HIS A 247 19.55 -14.56 -3.48
C HIS A 247 19.85 -15.56 -4.62
N GLN A 248 19.09 -15.54 -5.73
CA GLN A 248 19.30 -16.47 -6.84
C GLN A 248 20.69 -16.32 -7.50
N PRO A 249 21.49 -17.40 -7.59
CA PRO A 249 22.75 -17.39 -8.32
C PRO A 249 22.50 -17.21 -9.83
N GLY A 250 23.30 -16.37 -10.50
CA GLY A 250 23.30 -16.26 -11.97
C GLY A 250 22.69 -14.98 -12.56
N LYS A 251 21.99 -14.16 -11.78
CA LYS A 251 21.56 -12.79 -12.19
C LYS A 251 22.57 -11.69 -11.82
N THR A 252 23.76 -12.07 -11.38
CA THR A 252 24.85 -11.15 -11.05
C THR A 252 25.77 -10.96 -12.25
N SER A 253 25.54 -9.93 -13.05
CA SER A 253 26.57 -9.41 -13.94
C SER A 253 27.60 -8.64 -13.09
N GLY A 254 28.71 -9.30 -12.74
CA GLY A 254 29.89 -8.65 -12.16
C GLY A 254 30.05 -8.79 -10.65
N THR A 255 31.17 -9.42 -10.27
CA THR A 255 31.80 -9.54 -8.93
C THR A 255 31.09 -10.43 -7.90
N SER A 256 31.77 -11.53 -7.54
CA SER A 256 31.47 -12.40 -6.40
C SER A 256 31.79 -11.70 -5.07
N LYS A 257 31.13 -10.57 -4.77
CA LYS A 257 31.13 -10.10 -3.39
C LYS A 257 30.23 -11.03 -2.58
N SER A 258 30.83 -11.74 -1.63
CA SER A 258 30.10 -12.44 -0.57
C SER A 258 29.24 -11.42 0.16
N PHE A 259 27.93 -11.61 0.17
CA PHE A 259 27.00 -10.81 0.95
C PHE A 259 26.39 -11.67 2.05
N PHE A 260 26.13 -11.07 3.20
CA PHE A 260 25.50 -11.77 4.32
C PHE A 260 23.98 -11.61 4.31
N LEU A 261 23.48 -10.51 3.74
CA LEU A 261 22.08 -10.12 3.82
C LEU A 261 21.56 -9.61 2.47
N VAL A 262 20.31 -9.94 2.14
CA VAL A 262 19.53 -9.17 1.16
C VAL A 262 18.48 -8.37 1.92
N ALA A 263 18.41 -7.08 1.60
CA ALA A 263 17.42 -6.15 2.14
C ALA A 263 16.57 -5.59 1.00
N ALA A 264 15.25 -5.67 1.15
CA ALA A 264 14.29 -5.10 0.22
C ALA A 264 13.53 -3.95 0.89
N ILE A 265 13.47 -2.82 0.21
CA ILE A 265 12.63 -1.67 0.57
C ILE A 265 11.46 -1.65 -0.40
N ASP A 266 10.25 -1.81 0.13
CA ASP A 266 9.04 -1.53 -0.62
C ASP A 266 8.65 -0.09 -0.39
N PHE A 267 8.94 0.76 -1.37
CA PHE A 267 8.66 2.18 -1.29
C PHE A 267 7.31 2.46 -1.93
N GLY A 268 6.20 2.26 -1.22
CA GLY A 268 4.85 2.43 -1.78
C GLY A 268 4.43 3.89 -1.88
N THR A 269 3.24 4.13 -2.43
CA THR A 269 2.67 5.49 -2.51
C THR A 269 2.17 5.95 -1.14
N THR A 270 1.44 5.08 -0.45
CA THR A 270 0.78 5.39 0.81
C THR A 270 1.52 4.76 1.99
N PHE A 271 2.08 3.57 1.80
CA PHE A 271 2.85 2.89 2.82
C PHE A 271 4.17 2.37 2.28
N SER A 272 5.22 2.50 3.09
CA SER A 272 6.55 1.96 2.83
C SER A 272 6.96 1.00 3.92
N GLY A 273 7.76 0.00 3.58
CA GLY A 273 8.30 -0.95 4.55
C GLY A 273 9.60 -1.55 4.08
N TYR A 274 10.13 -2.48 4.88
CA TYR A 274 11.29 -3.27 4.50
C TYR A 274 11.17 -4.73 4.94
N ALA A 275 11.86 -5.59 4.20
CA ALA A 275 12.06 -6.99 4.54
C ALA A 275 13.53 -7.34 4.31
N PHE A 276 14.04 -8.33 5.03
CA PHE A 276 15.40 -8.80 4.83
C PHE A 276 15.50 -10.30 5.11
N SER A 277 16.50 -10.94 4.53
CA SER A 277 16.80 -12.34 4.78
C SER A 277 18.30 -12.56 4.72
N PHE A 278 18.82 -13.25 5.74
CA PHE A 278 20.23 -13.65 5.76
C PHE A 278 20.46 -14.77 4.76
N ARG A 279 21.64 -14.76 4.13
CA ARG A 279 22.02 -15.78 3.15
C ARG A 279 21.96 -17.19 3.74
N HIS A 280 22.38 -17.36 5.00
CA HIS A 280 22.36 -18.67 5.66
C HIS A 280 20.94 -19.15 5.99
N ASP A 281 20.02 -18.24 6.29
CA ASP A 281 18.60 -18.57 6.52
C ASP A 281 17.92 -18.94 5.21
N TYR A 282 18.13 -18.14 4.16
CA TYR A 282 17.62 -18.44 2.82
C TYR A 282 18.04 -19.83 2.32
N MET A 283 19.29 -20.25 2.57
CA MET A 283 19.78 -21.58 2.17
C MET A 283 19.11 -22.73 2.93
N LYS A 284 18.56 -22.47 4.13
CA LYS A 284 17.81 -23.47 4.92
C LYS A 284 16.33 -23.46 4.55
N ASP A 285 15.74 -22.28 4.49
CA ASP A 285 14.34 -22.04 4.13
C ASP A 285 14.23 -20.68 3.42
N PRO A 286 13.99 -20.65 2.10
CA PRO A 286 13.78 -19.41 1.36
C PRO A 286 12.63 -18.55 1.92
N LEU A 287 11.61 -19.15 2.52
CA LEU A 287 10.47 -18.38 3.06
C LEU A 287 10.77 -17.74 4.42
N ASN A 288 11.93 -18.03 5.02
CA ASN A 288 12.38 -17.36 6.24
C ASN A 288 12.88 -15.93 5.94
N ILE A 289 11.90 -15.01 5.90
CA ILE A 289 12.09 -13.60 5.57
C ILE A 289 11.59 -12.76 6.74
N SER A 290 12.49 -11.93 7.28
CA SER A 290 12.16 -11.01 8.36
C SER A 290 11.50 -9.75 7.84
N THR A 291 10.48 -9.27 8.55
CA THR A 291 9.77 -8.01 8.30
C THR A 291 9.73 -7.18 9.58
N PHE A 292 9.41 -5.89 9.47
CA PHE A 292 9.35 -5.00 10.62
C PHE A 292 7.92 -4.57 10.98
N ASN A 293 7.64 -4.59 12.28
CA ASN A 293 6.39 -4.11 12.85
C ASN A 293 6.51 -2.63 13.25
N TRP A 294 5.75 -1.78 12.59
CA TRP A 294 5.59 -0.36 12.86
C TRP A 294 4.39 -0.12 13.77
N CYS A 295 4.50 0.84 14.68
CA CYS A 295 3.39 1.25 15.54
C CYS A 295 2.75 2.52 14.96
N ALA A 296 1.47 2.43 14.66
CA ALA A 296 0.68 3.49 14.04
C ALA A 296 -0.17 4.21 15.09
N GLY A 297 0.09 5.51 15.29
CA GLY A 297 -0.69 6.37 16.19
C GLY A 297 -0.55 6.02 17.67
N SER A 298 -1.21 6.80 18.53
CA SER A 298 -1.17 6.68 19.99
C SER A 298 -1.84 5.41 20.55
N GLY A 299 -2.67 4.74 19.74
CA GLY A 299 -3.35 3.49 20.11
C GLY A 299 -2.53 2.20 19.93
N GLY A 300 -1.27 2.29 19.49
CA GLY A 300 -0.37 1.13 19.37
C GLY A 300 -0.77 0.12 18.30
N LEU A 301 -1.43 0.56 17.22
CA LEU A 301 -1.82 -0.32 16.12
C LEU A 301 -0.56 -0.83 15.40
N VAL A 302 -0.35 -2.15 15.41
CA VAL A 302 0.78 -2.77 14.72
C VAL A 302 0.49 -2.89 13.23
N SER A 303 1.41 -2.43 12.39
CA SER A 303 1.37 -2.48 10.93
C SER A 303 2.71 -2.96 10.39
N LEU A 304 2.71 -3.70 9.28
CA LEU A 304 3.95 -4.19 8.64
C LEU A 304 4.59 -3.16 7.70
N LYS A 305 3.93 -2.02 7.52
CA LYS A 305 4.44 -0.86 6.79
C LYS A 305 4.12 0.42 7.56
N THR A 306 4.94 1.44 7.36
CA THR A 306 4.72 2.79 7.87
C THR A 306 4.18 3.69 6.77
N SER A 307 3.59 4.83 7.13
CA SER A 307 3.11 5.82 6.16
C SER A 307 4.24 6.33 5.25
N THR A 308 3.95 6.61 3.99
CA THR A 308 4.91 7.25 3.07
C THR A 308 4.76 8.78 3.18
N CYS A 309 5.25 9.32 4.28
CA CYS A 309 5.31 10.75 4.52
C CYS A 309 6.63 11.17 5.15
N VAL A 310 7.08 12.38 4.84
CA VAL A 310 8.33 12.95 5.36
C VAL A 310 8.03 14.31 5.98
N LEU A 311 8.62 14.56 7.13
CA LEU A 311 8.58 15.84 7.81
C LEU A 311 9.98 16.47 7.84
N PHE A 312 10.09 17.71 7.38
CA PHE A 312 11.27 18.55 7.57
C PHE A 312 10.94 19.71 8.51
N ASP A 313 11.92 20.09 9.32
CA ASP A 313 11.81 21.26 10.18
C ASP A 313 11.80 22.58 9.38
N PRO A 314 11.53 23.74 10.03
CA PRO A 314 11.51 25.04 9.35
C PRO A 314 12.81 25.42 8.62
N THR A 315 13.95 24.79 8.96
CA THR A 315 15.23 25.00 8.28
C THR A 315 15.40 24.12 7.04
N GLY A 316 14.42 23.25 6.77
CA GLY A 316 14.46 22.27 5.70
C GLY A 316 15.35 21.06 6.02
N LYS A 317 15.68 20.82 7.29
CA LYS A 317 16.42 19.62 7.73
C LYS A 317 15.44 18.46 7.96
N PHE A 318 15.83 17.26 7.53
CA PHE A 318 15.01 16.07 7.76
C PHE A 318 14.77 15.86 9.26
N TYR A 319 13.51 15.68 9.65
CA TYR A 319 13.13 15.44 11.03
C TYR A 319 12.67 13.99 11.24
N SER A 320 11.65 13.54 10.51
CA SER A 320 11.12 12.18 10.66
C SER A 320 10.42 11.68 9.40
N PHE A 321 10.15 10.37 9.38
CA PHE A 321 9.43 9.68 8.31
C PHE A 321 8.33 8.77 8.88
N GLY A 322 7.27 8.57 8.12
CA GLY A 322 6.18 7.65 8.42
C GLY A 322 5.37 8.05 9.65
N TYR A 323 4.93 7.09 10.47
CA TYR A 323 4.04 7.39 11.60
C TYR A 323 4.60 8.43 12.58
N GLY A 324 5.93 8.51 12.75
CA GLY A 324 6.55 9.57 13.56
C GLY A 324 6.51 10.96 12.90
N ALA A 325 6.44 11.05 11.56
CA ALA A 325 6.16 12.29 10.85
C ALA A 325 4.70 12.70 10.98
N GLU A 326 3.77 11.76 10.83
CA GLU A 326 2.34 12.01 11.06
C GLU A 326 2.10 12.53 12.48
N GLU A 327 2.59 11.83 13.50
CA GLU A 327 2.39 12.20 14.90
C GLU A 327 2.98 13.57 15.23
N LYS A 328 4.24 13.83 14.81
CA LYS A 328 4.87 15.13 15.07
C LYS A 328 4.13 16.27 14.38
N TYR A 329 3.82 16.12 13.09
CA TYR A 329 3.11 17.17 12.34
C TYR A 329 1.72 17.42 12.91
N SER A 330 1.05 16.36 13.37
CA SER A 330 -0.27 16.45 13.99
C SER A 330 -0.23 17.20 15.32
N ASN A 331 0.74 16.91 16.18
CA ASN A 331 0.92 17.64 17.44
C ASN A 331 1.18 19.13 17.17
N LEU A 332 2.05 19.45 16.20
CA LEU A 332 2.27 20.83 15.78
C LEU A 332 0.99 21.49 15.24
N ALA A 333 0.12 20.74 14.55
CA ALA A 333 -1.14 21.27 14.03
C ALA A 333 -2.17 21.57 15.13
N LEU A 334 -2.19 20.78 16.22
CA LEU A 334 -3.04 21.04 17.39
C LEU A 334 -2.67 22.35 18.09
N ASP A 335 -1.38 22.65 18.14
CA ASP A 335 -0.84 23.88 18.75
C ASP A 335 -0.73 25.06 17.76
N ASP A 336 -1.17 24.87 16.50
CA ASP A 336 -1.06 25.84 15.39
C ASP A 336 0.40 26.25 15.03
N GLU A 337 1.38 25.40 15.35
CA GLU A 337 2.83 25.62 15.15
C GLU A 337 3.39 24.93 13.88
N HIS A 338 2.53 24.28 13.10
CA HIS A 338 2.94 23.47 11.94
C HIS A 338 3.30 24.28 10.68
N HIS A 339 2.93 25.56 10.59
CA HIS A 339 2.94 26.32 9.33
C HIS A 339 4.32 26.43 8.65
N ASP A 340 5.39 26.53 9.44
CA ASP A 340 6.75 26.66 8.90
C ASP A 340 7.39 25.31 8.57
N TRP A 341 6.82 24.19 9.02
CA TRP A 341 7.32 22.83 8.77
C TRP A 341 6.94 22.31 7.39
N PHE A 342 7.82 21.54 6.73
CA PHE A 342 7.50 20.96 5.42
C PHE A 342 7.00 19.54 5.57
N TYR A 343 5.73 19.29 5.23
CA TYR A 343 5.10 17.98 5.34
C TYR A 343 4.70 17.43 3.98
N PHE A 344 5.40 16.38 3.56
CA PHE A 344 5.16 15.71 2.29
C PHE A 344 4.39 14.41 2.52
N TYR A 345 3.18 14.31 1.99
CA TYR A 345 2.33 13.14 2.05
C TYR A 345 2.05 12.60 0.64
N ARG A 346 2.12 11.28 0.43
CA ARG A 346 1.89 10.61 -0.87
C ARG A 346 2.74 11.18 -2.03
N PHE A 347 3.91 11.72 -1.70
CA PHE A 347 4.78 12.42 -2.65
C PHE A 347 5.27 11.54 -3.81
N LYS A 348 5.27 10.21 -3.65
CA LYS A 348 5.60 9.25 -4.72
C LYS A 348 4.72 9.43 -5.97
N MET A 349 3.48 9.93 -5.81
CA MET A 349 2.55 10.08 -6.93
C MET A 349 3.02 11.00 -8.03
N MET A 350 3.90 11.95 -7.71
CA MET A 350 4.49 12.83 -8.73
C MET A 350 5.23 12.06 -9.83
N LEU A 351 5.71 10.83 -9.54
CA LEU A 351 6.52 10.04 -10.48
C LEU A 351 5.71 9.25 -11.52
N TYR A 352 4.38 9.17 -11.41
CA TYR A 352 3.59 8.36 -12.34
C TYR A 352 3.49 8.95 -13.75
N ASN A 353 3.33 10.27 -13.87
CA ASN A 353 3.05 10.92 -15.16
C ASN A 353 4.01 12.09 -15.49
N LYS A 354 5.07 12.29 -14.69
CA LYS A 354 5.99 13.41 -14.90
C LYS A 354 7.01 13.05 -15.97
N LYS A 355 6.87 13.66 -17.15
CA LYS A 355 7.76 13.43 -18.30
C LYS A 355 9.12 14.12 -18.14
N ASP A 356 9.12 15.29 -17.48
CA ASP A 356 10.30 16.15 -17.31
C ASP A 356 10.86 16.05 -15.88
N LEU A 357 11.21 14.82 -15.46
CA LEU A 357 11.92 14.60 -14.19
C LEU A 357 13.40 14.94 -14.38
N THR A 358 13.88 15.88 -13.57
CA THR A 358 15.27 16.34 -13.52
C THR A 358 15.76 16.34 -12.07
N ARG A 359 17.08 16.45 -11.87
CA ARG A 359 17.68 16.58 -10.53
C ARG A 359 17.27 17.84 -9.79
N GLU A 360 16.83 18.86 -10.53
CA GLU A 360 16.35 20.15 -10.04
C GLU A 360 14.83 20.17 -9.83
N THR A 361 14.15 19.05 -10.10
CA THR A 361 12.70 18.97 -9.95
C THR A 361 12.31 19.27 -8.51
N LEU A 362 11.49 20.30 -8.35
CA LEU A 362 10.87 20.65 -7.08
C LEU A 362 9.58 19.85 -6.86
N ILE A 363 9.26 19.64 -5.59
CA ILE A 363 8.00 19.06 -5.12
C ILE A 363 7.37 19.99 -4.08
N GLU A 364 6.04 20.11 -4.14
CA GLU A 364 5.21 20.88 -3.21
C GLU A 364 4.80 20.02 -2.00
N ASP A 365 4.87 20.60 -0.81
CA ASP A 365 4.31 20.03 0.41
C ASP A 365 2.79 20.27 0.49
N ASP A 366 2.14 19.86 1.59
CA ASP A 366 0.69 20.01 1.76
C ASP A 366 0.19 21.47 1.85
N LYS A 367 1.10 22.44 1.95
CA LYS A 367 0.84 23.89 1.97
C LYS A 367 1.38 24.61 0.73
N GLY A 368 1.97 23.88 -0.23
CA GLY A 368 2.52 24.43 -1.47
C GLY A 368 3.98 24.91 -1.38
N LYS A 369 4.67 24.71 -0.26
CA LYS A 369 6.10 25.03 -0.14
C LYS A 369 6.94 24.04 -0.93
N LYS A 370 8.00 24.53 -1.57
CA LYS A 370 8.80 23.75 -2.53
C LYS A 370 10.19 23.45 -2.03
N ILE A 371 10.60 22.18 -2.13
CA ILE A 371 12.00 21.76 -2.00
C ILE A 371 12.35 20.75 -3.10
N GLU A 372 13.61 20.40 -3.23
CA GLU A 372 14.06 19.43 -4.23
C GLU A 372 13.44 18.05 -3.98
N ALA A 373 12.78 17.49 -4.99
CA ALA A 373 12.18 16.17 -4.90
C ALA A 373 13.23 15.12 -4.52
N ILE A 374 14.43 15.20 -5.10
CA ILE A 374 15.50 14.23 -4.80
C ILE A 374 15.83 14.19 -3.30
N LYS A 375 15.74 15.31 -2.59
CA LYS A 375 15.97 15.43 -1.14
C LYS A 375 14.87 14.70 -0.36
N VAL A 376 13.61 14.90 -0.73
CA VAL A 376 12.46 14.21 -0.10
C VAL A 376 12.59 12.69 -0.23
N PHE A 377 12.84 12.21 -1.45
CA PHE A 377 12.93 10.77 -1.71
C PHE A 377 14.19 10.15 -1.08
N SER A 378 15.35 10.80 -1.18
CA SER A 378 16.58 10.28 -0.58
C SER A 378 16.45 10.23 0.95
N SER A 379 15.92 11.27 1.60
CA SER A 379 15.70 11.26 3.05
C SER A 379 14.76 10.14 3.51
N ALA A 380 13.70 9.86 2.76
CA ALA A 380 12.79 8.75 3.06
C ALA A 380 13.48 7.37 2.92
N ILE A 381 14.24 7.17 1.84
CA ILE A 381 14.99 5.93 1.62
C ILE A 381 16.07 5.74 2.69
N GLY A 382 16.82 6.80 3.00
CA GLY A 382 17.86 6.81 4.03
C GLY A 382 17.32 6.47 5.41
N TYR A 383 16.17 7.03 5.79
CA TYR A 383 15.53 6.67 7.06
C TYR A 383 15.18 5.18 7.13
N ILE A 384 14.58 4.61 6.07
CA ILE A 384 14.25 3.18 6.04
C ILE A 384 15.53 2.33 6.07
N LYS A 385 16.58 2.75 5.36
CA LYS A 385 17.91 2.12 5.35
C LYS A 385 18.47 2.03 6.77
N ASP A 386 18.49 3.16 7.48
CA ASP A 386 19.03 3.26 8.84
C ASP A 386 18.20 2.44 9.84
N GLN A 387 16.87 2.48 9.74
CA GLN A 387 15.99 1.65 10.56
C GLN A 387 16.26 0.16 10.34
N LEU A 388 16.41 -0.29 9.08
CA LEU A 388 16.74 -1.66 8.76
C LEU A 388 18.10 -2.06 9.32
N LEU A 389 19.14 -1.27 9.10
CA LEU A 389 20.48 -1.58 9.60
C LEU A 389 20.50 -1.66 11.13
N ASN A 390 19.82 -0.74 11.82
CA ASN A 390 19.67 -0.78 13.27
C ASN A 390 18.91 -2.02 13.73
N HIS A 391 17.88 -2.45 12.99
CA HIS A 391 17.15 -3.68 13.28
C HIS A 391 18.03 -4.93 13.09
N CYS A 392 18.79 -5.02 12.00
CA CYS A 392 19.71 -6.12 11.77
C CYS A 392 20.82 -6.20 12.84
N LYS A 393 21.40 -5.06 13.24
CA LYS A 393 22.42 -4.98 14.29
C LYS A 393 21.94 -5.46 15.65
N LYS A 394 20.63 -5.41 15.93
CA LYS A 394 20.03 -5.99 17.14
C LYS A 394 19.90 -7.51 17.09
N GLN A 395 19.84 -8.10 15.90
CA GLN A 395 19.73 -9.56 15.72
C GLN A 395 21.09 -10.22 15.56
N THR A 396 22.08 -9.53 15.02
CA THR A 396 23.42 -10.07 14.76
C THR A 396 24.46 -8.97 14.82
N THR A 397 25.58 -9.25 15.49
CA THR A 397 26.71 -8.32 15.62
C THR A 397 27.59 -8.32 14.37
N GLY A 398 28.23 -7.19 14.09
CA GLY A 398 29.22 -7.08 13.01
C GLY A 398 28.66 -6.97 11.59
N ILE A 399 27.36 -6.68 11.42
CA ILE A 399 26.78 -6.36 10.12
C ILE A 399 27.15 -4.92 9.76
N GLU A 400 27.90 -4.78 8.67
CA GLU A 400 28.18 -3.51 8.03
C GLU A 400 27.28 -3.30 6.81
N GLU A 401 27.14 -2.04 6.37
CA GLU A 401 26.34 -1.74 5.18
C GLU A 401 26.87 -2.46 3.92
N SER A 402 28.19 -2.68 3.83
CA SER A 402 28.82 -3.39 2.71
C SER A 402 28.41 -4.85 2.59
N ASP A 403 27.82 -5.41 3.65
CA ASP A 403 27.37 -6.80 3.71
C ASP A 403 25.94 -6.98 3.16
N VAL A 404 25.26 -5.86 2.90
CA VAL A 404 23.85 -5.82 2.52
C VAL A 404 23.72 -5.60 1.02
N VAL A 405 22.95 -6.47 0.36
CA VAL A 405 22.50 -6.21 -1.01
C VAL A 405 21.12 -5.56 -0.97
N TRP A 406 21.07 -4.31 -1.40
CA TRP A 406 19.85 -3.50 -1.42
C TRP A 406 19.01 -3.70 -2.68
N VAL A 407 17.72 -3.94 -2.47
CA VAL A 407 16.68 -4.02 -3.50
C VAL A 407 15.61 -2.97 -3.20
N LEU A 408 15.32 -2.10 -4.16
CA LEU A 408 14.27 -1.11 -4.06
C LEU A 408 13.17 -1.46 -5.07
N THR A 409 11.92 -1.57 -4.63
CA THR A 409 10.81 -1.91 -5.52
C THR A 409 10.31 -0.68 -6.28
N VAL A 410 9.98 -0.85 -7.56
CA VAL A 410 9.37 0.18 -8.40
C VAL A 410 8.22 -0.38 -9.22
N PRO A 411 7.14 0.39 -9.49
CA PRO A 411 6.06 -0.04 -10.37
C PRO A 411 6.57 -0.37 -11.78
N ALA A 412 6.02 -1.42 -12.38
CA ALA A 412 6.40 -1.82 -13.74
C ALA A 412 6.01 -0.76 -14.79
N ILE A 413 4.86 -0.11 -14.58
CA ILE A 413 4.27 0.91 -15.46
C ILE A 413 5.09 2.20 -15.57
N TRP A 414 6.00 2.45 -14.64
CA TRP A 414 6.81 3.67 -14.67
C TRP A 414 7.72 3.73 -15.89
N ASN A 415 7.89 4.94 -16.41
CA ASN A 415 8.87 5.21 -17.45
C ASN A 415 10.31 5.11 -16.90
N ASP A 416 11.29 5.09 -17.80
CA ASP A 416 12.69 4.92 -17.42
C ASP A 416 13.24 6.11 -16.63
N ASN A 417 12.75 7.33 -16.88
CA ASN A 417 13.14 8.53 -16.12
C ASN A 417 12.74 8.41 -14.65
N SER A 418 11.52 7.98 -14.34
CA SER A 418 11.03 7.77 -12.97
C SER A 418 11.80 6.65 -12.26
N LYS A 419 12.12 5.56 -12.98
CA LYS A 419 12.95 4.46 -12.44
C LYS A 419 14.38 4.95 -12.17
N GLN A 420 14.96 5.72 -13.08
CA GLN A 420 16.30 6.30 -12.91
C GLN A 420 16.33 7.30 -11.74
N PHE A 421 15.31 8.15 -11.60
CA PHE A 421 15.20 9.09 -10.48
C PHE A 421 15.23 8.38 -9.13
N MET A 422 14.50 7.26 -8.96
CA MET A 422 14.55 6.47 -7.72
C MET A 422 15.92 5.85 -7.47
N ARG A 423 16.63 5.44 -8.53
CA ARG A 423 17.99 4.92 -8.41
C ARG A 423 18.93 6.01 -7.91
N GLU A 424 18.87 7.21 -8.47
CA GLU A 424 19.67 8.35 -8.02
C GLU A 424 19.32 8.77 -6.58
N ALA A 425 18.04 8.73 -6.20
CA ALA A 425 17.61 9.01 -4.83
C ALA A 425 18.20 8.00 -3.83
N ALA A 426 18.27 6.72 -4.21
CA ALA A 426 18.85 5.66 -3.39
C ALA A 426 20.38 5.73 -3.32
N GLU A 427 21.05 6.13 -4.40
CA GLU A 427 22.52 6.28 -4.44
C GLU A 427 23.04 7.46 -3.59
N LYS A 428 22.16 8.37 -3.17
CA LYS A 428 22.51 9.50 -2.30
C LYS A 428 22.65 9.15 -0.82
N VAL A 429 22.20 7.98 -0.38
CA VAL A 429 22.07 7.67 1.05
C VAL A 429 22.90 6.51 1.53
#